data_AF-A0AAV0UKT1-F1
#
_entry.id   AF-A0AAV0UKT1-F1
#
_cell.length_a   1.000
_cell.length_b   1.000
_cell.length_c   1.000
_cell.angle_alpha   90.00
_cell.angle_beta   90.00
_cell.angle_gamma   90.00
#
_symmetry.space_group_name_H-M   'P 1'
#
loop_
_entity.id
_entity.type
_entity.pdbx_description
1 polymer ?
#
loop_
_entity_poly.entity_id
_entity_poly.type
_entity_poly.pdbx_seq_one_letter_code
_entity_poly.pdbx_strand_id
1 'polypeptide(L)'
;MAATRVHEAIQRFLQRALFPRLQTPSPIVSPLALNNASSALSSNGLHDFIWLAAPKSKVTPSRKRIRNNDLSKRLKNIVHFQVCSMCGEKKLRHRLCMSCYKQGKYFV
;
A
#
# COMPACT_ATOMS: atom_id res chain seq x y z
N MET A 1 -4.64 -44.46 22.99
CA MET A 1 -5.57 -43.40 23.44
C MET A 1 -5.13 -41.96 23.11
N ALA A 2 -3.85 -41.68 22.81
CA ALA A 2 -3.39 -40.33 22.44
C ALA A 2 -3.65 -39.96 20.95
N ALA A 3 -3.55 -40.93 20.03
CA ALA A 3 -3.73 -40.70 18.60
C ALA A 3 -5.16 -40.25 18.22
N THR A 4 -6.18 -40.71 18.96
CA THR A 4 -7.58 -40.33 18.72
C THR A 4 -7.85 -38.87 19.09
N ARG A 5 -7.14 -38.31 20.08
CA ARG A 5 -7.28 -36.91 20.50
C ARG A 5 -6.69 -35.92 19.50
N VAL A 6 -5.57 -36.27 18.88
CA VAL A 6 -4.95 -35.43 17.84
C VAL A 6 -5.83 -35.41 16.59
N HIS A 7 -6.44 -36.54 16.23
CA HIS A 7 -7.34 -36.63 15.10
C HIS A 7 -8.62 -35.81 15.31
N GLU A 8 -9.22 -35.85 16.51
CA GLU A 8 -10.35 -34.98 16.87
C GLU A 8 -9.98 -33.48 16.84
N ALA A 9 -8.77 -33.11 17.28
CA ALA A 9 -8.33 -31.72 17.27
C ALA A 9 -8.17 -31.17 15.84
N ILE A 10 -7.62 -31.97 14.93
CA ILE A 10 -7.49 -31.62 13.50
C ILE A 10 -8.87 -31.51 12.86
N GLN A 11 -9.79 -32.43 13.14
CA GLN A 11 -11.16 -32.36 12.63
C GLN A 11 -11.92 -31.12 13.11
N ARG A 12 -11.80 -30.75 14.39
CA ARG A 12 -12.42 -29.52 14.94
C ARG A 12 -11.83 -28.24 14.33
N PHE A 13 -10.54 -28.24 14.01
CA PHE A 13 -9.89 -27.11 13.35
C PHE A 13 -10.40 -26.94 11.91
N LEU A 14 -10.49 -28.03 11.14
CA LEU A 14 -11.01 -28.00 9.78
C LEU A 14 -12.49 -27.59 9.73
N GLN A 15 -13.31 -28.05 10.67
CA GLN A 15 -14.72 -27.65 10.76
C GLN A 15 -14.91 -26.15 10.99
N ARG A 16 -14.06 -25.52 11.81
CA ARG A 16 -14.08 -24.06 12.04
C ARG A 16 -13.55 -23.24 10.85
N ALA A 17 -12.58 -23.77 10.12
CA ALA A 17 -11.98 -23.06 8.99
C ALA A 17 -12.88 -23.07 7.74
N LEU A 18 -13.61 -24.16 7.51
CA LEU A 18 -14.43 -24.35 6.32
C LEU A 18 -15.88 -23.88 6.49
N PHE A 19 -16.41 -23.87 7.71
CA PHE A 19 -17.78 -23.46 7.99
C PHE A 19 -17.79 -22.43 9.12
N PRO A 20 -17.56 -21.13 8.82
CA PRO A 20 -17.85 -20.09 9.78
C PRO A 20 -19.34 -20.19 10.11
N ARG A 21 -19.67 -20.52 11.36
CA ARG A 21 -21.05 -20.53 11.84
C ARG A 21 -21.58 -19.10 11.75
N LEU A 22 -22.30 -18.80 10.67
CA LEU A 22 -23.12 -17.61 10.54
C LEU A 22 -24.20 -17.68 11.62
N GLN A 23 -23.90 -17.16 12.81
CA GLN A 23 -24.94 -16.75 13.73
C GLN A 23 -25.50 -15.46 13.13
N THR A 24 -26.55 -15.58 12.33
CA THR A 24 -27.40 -14.45 11.98
C THR A 24 -28.35 -14.21 13.15
N PRO A 25 -28.13 -13.21 14.03
CA PRO A 25 -29.25 -12.67 14.79
C PRO A 25 -30.24 -12.13 13.76
N SER A 26 -31.46 -12.68 13.75
CA SER A 26 -32.57 -12.16 12.95
C SER A 26 -32.78 -10.68 13.32
N PRO A 27 -32.61 -9.71 12.41
CA PRO A 27 -32.99 -8.35 12.71
C PRO A 27 -34.52 -8.27 12.72
N ILE A 28 -35.07 -7.86 13.86
CA ILE A 28 -36.46 -7.41 13.98
C ILE A 28 -36.64 -6.29 12.97
N VAL A 29 -37.48 -6.51 11.96
CA VAL A 29 -37.79 -5.54 10.91
C VAL A 29 -38.61 -4.42 11.55
N SER A 30 -37.97 -3.30 11.88
CA SER A 30 -38.66 -2.06 12.21
C SER A 30 -38.80 -1.25 10.91
N PRO A 31 -40.02 -0.81 10.52
CA PRO A 31 -40.19 -0.03 9.31
C PRO A 31 -39.52 1.33 9.50
N LEU A 32 -38.51 1.58 8.67
CA LEU A 32 -37.80 2.85 8.60
C LEU A 32 -38.75 3.91 8.03
N ALA A 33 -39.18 4.86 8.86
CA ALA A 33 -39.84 6.07 8.37
C ALA A 33 -38.83 6.88 7.53
N LEU A 34 -38.98 6.82 6.21
CA LEU A 34 -38.28 7.68 5.25
C LEU A 34 -38.82 9.11 5.37
N ASN A 35 -38.40 9.81 6.42
CA ASN A 35 -38.59 11.25 6.50
C ASN A 35 -37.51 11.94 5.66
N ASN A 36 -37.87 12.18 4.40
CA ASN A 36 -37.55 13.41 3.66
C ASN A 36 -36.09 13.91 3.74
N ALA A 37 -35.12 13.07 3.39
CA ALA A 37 -33.79 13.53 2.98
C ALA A 37 -33.72 13.63 1.46
N SER A 38 -34.50 14.56 0.89
CA SER A 38 -34.20 15.14 -0.43
C SER A 38 -33.00 16.09 -0.30
N SER A 39 -31.90 15.62 0.30
CA SER A 39 -30.63 16.32 0.31
C SER A 39 -29.99 16.05 -1.04
N ALA A 40 -30.12 17.03 -1.93
CA ALA A 40 -29.41 17.21 -3.19
C ALA A 40 -28.33 16.14 -3.43
N LEU A 41 -28.68 15.10 -4.19
CA LEU A 41 -27.67 14.30 -4.85
C LEU A 41 -27.04 15.25 -5.87
N SER A 42 -25.98 15.93 -5.44
CA SER A 42 -25.07 16.66 -6.31
C SER A 42 -24.87 15.79 -7.55
N SER A 43 -24.93 16.38 -8.75
CA SER A 43 -24.75 15.67 -10.03
C SER A 43 -23.41 14.93 -10.14
N ASN A 44 -22.58 15.02 -9.09
CA ASN A 44 -21.32 14.34 -8.89
C ASN A 44 -21.34 13.49 -7.61
N GLY A 45 -22.39 12.70 -7.35
CA GLY A 45 -22.46 11.86 -6.15
C GLY A 45 -21.19 11.03 -5.90
N LEU A 46 -20.52 10.56 -6.96
CA LEU A 46 -19.20 9.90 -6.90
C LEU A 46 -18.09 10.77 -6.30
N HIS A 47 -18.10 12.07 -6.58
CA HIS A 47 -17.13 13.03 -6.06
C HIS A 47 -17.33 13.25 -4.55
N ASP A 48 -18.58 13.27 -4.08
CA ASP A 48 -18.90 13.45 -2.66
C ASP A 48 -18.46 12.25 -1.81
N PHE A 49 -18.48 11.02 -2.36
CA PHE A 49 -17.96 9.83 -1.68
C PHE A 49 -16.44 9.87 -1.44
N ILE A 50 -15.67 10.55 -2.31
CA ILE A 50 -14.21 10.66 -2.17
C ILE A 50 -13.86 11.54 -0.96
N TRP A 51 -14.61 12.62 -0.73
CA TRP A 51 -14.42 13.51 0.42
C TRP A 51 -14.76 12.84 1.76
N LEU A 52 -15.65 11.85 1.74
CA LEU A 52 -16.04 11.06 2.92
C LEU A 52 -15.15 9.82 3.14
N ALA A 53 -14.21 9.54 2.24
CA ALA A 53 -13.37 8.35 2.34
C ALA A 53 -12.27 8.52 3.40
N ALA A 54 -12.42 7.78 4.51
CA ALA A 54 -11.38 7.66 5.54
C ALA A 54 -10.88 6.21 5.63
N PRO A 55 -9.59 5.99 5.95
CA PRO A 55 -9.08 4.66 6.26
C PRO A 55 -9.87 4.04 7.42
N LYS A 56 -10.54 2.91 7.18
CA LYS A 56 -11.38 2.26 8.19
C LYS A 56 -10.59 1.75 9.40
N SER A 57 -9.32 1.35 9.20
CA SER A 57 -8.48 0.78 10.25
C SER A 57 -6.99 1.04 10.02
N LYS A 58 -6.20 0.93 11.10
CA LYS A 58 -4.75 1.11 11.07
C LYS A 58 -4.07 -0.02 10.28
N VAL A 59 -3.15 0.35 9.39
CA VAL A 59 -2.33 -0.61 8.65
C VAL A 59 -1.30 -1.27 9.59
N THR A 60 -1.21 -2.60 9.55
CA THR A 60 -0.24 -3.34 10.37
C THR A 60 1.21 -3.03 9.93
N PRO A 61 2.19 -3.06 10.86
CA PRO A 61 3.60 -2.83 10.52
C PRO A 61 4.12 -3.78 9.43
N SER A 62 3.67 -5.03 9.42
CA SER A 62 4.02 -6.03 8.39
C SER A 62 3.54 -5.60 7.00
N ARG A 63 2.27 -5.20 6.86
CA ARG A 63 1.71 -4.71 5.59
C ARG A 63 2.41 -3.44 5.10
N LYS A 64 2.71 -2.50 6.01
CA LYS A 64 3.47 -1.30 5.68
C LYS A 64 4.88 -1.63 5.18
N ARG A 65 5.56 -2.60 5.81
CA ARG A 65 6.89 -3.05 5.44
C ARG A 65 6.91 -3.65 4.03
N ILE A 66 6.01 -4.58 3.73
CA ILE A 66 5.90 -5.20 2.40
C ILE A 66 5.67 -4.13 1.33
N ARG A 67 4.71 -3.22 1.56
CA ARG A 67 4.39 -2.14 0.61
C ARG A 67 5.55 -1.18 0.36
N ASN A 68 6.37 -0.91 1.38
CA ASN A 68 7.49 0.02 1.29
C ASN A 68 8.76 -0.63 0.73
N ASN A 69 8.97 -1.93 0.98
CA ASN A 69 10.14 -2.68 0.52
C ASN A 69 9.92 -3.41 -0.82
N ASP A 70 8.82 -3.10 -1.51
CA ASP A 70 8.57 -3.60 -2.85
C ASP A 70 9.74 -3.27 -3.79
N LEU A 71 10.13 -4.22 -4.63
CA LEU A 71 11.27 -4.10 -5.54
C LEU A 71 11.11 -2.92 -6.50
N SER A 72 9.88 -2.59 -6.85
CA SER A 72 9.54 -1.45 -7.71
C SER A 72 9.97 -0.10 -7.13
N LYS A 73 9.93 0.04 -5.79
CA LYS A 73 10.22 1.28 -5.05
C LYS A 73 11.64 1.33 -4.50
N ARG A 74 12.37 0.22 -4.60
CA ARG A 74 13.75 0.14 -4.10
C ARG A 74 14.65 1.04 -4.93
N LEU A 75 15.58 1.72 -4.26
CA LEU A 75 16.59 2.53 -4.93
C LEU A 75 17.42 1.65 -5.86
N LYS A 76 17.38 1.96 -7.16
CA LYS A 76 18.14 1.25 -8.18
C LYS A 76 19.57 1.78 -8.22
N ASN A 77 20.53 0.90 -8.49
CA ASN A 77 21.91 1.31 -8.68
C ASN A 77 22.05 2.18 -9.95
N ILE A 78 22.73 3.31 -9.82
CA ILE A 78 23.07 4.19 -10.92
C ILE A 78 24.32 3.63 -11.61
N VAL A 79 24.14 2.96 -12.73
CA VAL A 79 25.24 2.29 -13.46
C VAL A 79 26.01 3.22 -14.42
N HIS A 80 25.45 4.39 -14.74
CA HIS A 80 25.97 5.27 -15.80
C HIS A 80 26.94 6.35 -15.29
N PHE A 81 27.83 5.98 -14.36
CA PHE A 81 28.95 6.83 -13.96
C PHE A 81 30.09 6.74 -14.96
N GLN A 82 30.66 7.89 -15.32
CA GLN A 82 31.83 8.00 -16.18
C GLN A 82 32.88 8.86 -15.48
N VAL A 83 34.15 8.60 -15.75
CA VAL A 83 35.24 9.44 -15.26
C VAL A 83 35.32 10.71 -16.12
N CYS A 84 35.48 11.88 -15.50
CA CYS A 84 35.69 13.12 -16.21
C CYS A 84 37.09 13.17 -16.81
N SER A 85 37.21 13.53 -18.09
CA SER A 85 38.50 13.66 -18.78
C SER A 85 39.40 14.79 -18.25
N MET A 86 38.82 15.82 -17.61
CA MET A 86 39.56 17.00 -17.16
C MET A 86 40.04 16.89 -15.71
N CYS A 87 39.19 16.41 -14.79
CA CYS A 87 39.50 16.35 -13.35
C CYS A 87 39.65 14.93 -12.80
N GLY A 88 39.29 13.89 -13.56
CA GLY A 88 39.31 12.50 -13.07
C GLY A 88 38.19 12.14 -12.09
N GLU A 89 37.29 13.07 -11.73
CA GLU A 89 36.16 12.76 -10.85
C GLU A 89 35.02 12.04 -11.60
N LYS A 90 34.23 11.25 -10.87
CA LYS A 90 33.06 10.57 -11.42
C LYS A 90 31.94 11.58 -11.70
N LYS A 91 31.42 11.56 -12.92
CA LYS A 91 30.24 12.31 -13.36
C LYS A 91 29.17 11.37 -13.88
N LEU A 92 27.92 11.85 -13.94
CA LEU A 92 26.84 11.13 -14.63
C LEU A 92 27.02 11.26 -16.14
N ARG A 93 26.66 10.21 -16.89
CA ARG A 93 26.61 10.24 -18.35
C ARG A 93 25.68 11.37 -18.83
N HIS A 94 26.11 12.13 -19.85
CA HIS A 94 25.43 13.30 -20.41
C HIS A 94 25.26 14.52 -19.49
N ARG A 95 25.91 14.54 -18.32
CA ARG A 95 25.96 15.73 -17.44
C ARG A 95 27.36 16.34 -17.43
N LEU A 96 27.44 17.67 -17.33
CA LEU A 96 28.70 18.36 -17.07
C LEU A 96 29.26 17.96 -15.70
N CYS A 97 30.59 17.91 -15.59
CA CYS A 97 31.21 17.61 -14.32
C CYS A 97 31.03 18.80 -13.37
N MET A 98 30.43 18.55 -12.19
CA MET A 98 30.08 19.62 -11.25
C MET A 98 31.32 20.31 -10.67
N SER A 99 32.41 19.57 -10.43
CA SER A 99 33.68 20.14 -9.96
C SER A 99 34.34 21.02 -11.02
N CYS A 100 34.44 20.54 -12.27
CA CYS A 100 34.97 21.35 -13.37
C CYS A 100 34.14 22.60 -13.64
N TYR A 101 32.81 22.49 -13.56
CA TYR A 101 31.90 23.63 -13.71
C TYR A 101 32.12 24.67 -12.61
N LYS A 102 32.20 24.23 -11.34
CA LYS A 102 32.46 25.11 -10.20
C LYS A 102 33.83 25.80 -10.27
N GLN A 103 34.83 25.11 -10.82
CA GLN A 103 36.18 25.64 -11.01
C GLN A 103 36.33 26.51 -12.27
N GLY A 104 35.28 26.65 -13.09
CA GLY A 104 35.33 27.45 -14.31
C GLY A 104 36.19 26.86 -15.44
N LYS A 105 36.58 25.58 -15.36
CA LYS A 105 37.51 24.93 -16.31
C LYS A 105 36.97 24.81 -17.74
N TYR A 106 35.67 25.00 -17.95
CA TYR A 106 35.03 24.95 -19.27
C TYR A 106 34.98 26.30 -19.99
N PHE A 107 35.31 27.39 -19.29
CA PHE A 107 35.19 28.76 -19.80
C PHE A 107 36.54 29.41 -20.09
N VAL A 108 37.62 28.62 -20.03
CA VAL A 108 39.00 28.99 -20.38
C VAL A 108 39.31 28.38 -21.72
#